data_AF-A0A956SNQ9-F1
#
_entry.id   AF-A0A956SNQ9-F1
#
_cell.length_a   1.000
_cell.length_b   1.000
_cell.length_c   1.000
_cell.angle_alpha   90.00
_cell.angle_beta   90.00
_cell.angle_gamma   90.00
#
_symmetry.space_group_name_H-M   'P 1'
#
loop_
_entity.id
_entity.type
_entity.pdbx_description
1 polymer ?
#
loop_
_entity_poly.entity_id
_entity_poly.type
_entity_poly.pdbx_seq_one_letter_code
_entity_poly.pdbx_strand_id
1 'polypeptide(L)'
;MIKNLKLFCLSIGTLLLIYLITIFTNFDFLKIINSLSVALTVLAIILSGAAVSGDRQRGNYYANPKETTNSVLRSSKILIFAFPFYLTLLFKYLF
;
A
#
# COMPACT_ATOMS: atom_id res chain seq x y z
N MET A 1 -7.19 -8.59 12.92
CA MET A 1 -8.34 -8.07 12.14
C MET A 1 -8.58 -6.57 12.36
N ILE A 2 -8.88 -6.12 13.60
CA ILE A 2 -9.20 -4.70 13.91
C ILE A 2 -8.11 -3.71 13.45
N LYS A 3 -6.82 -4.04 13.63
CA LYS A 3 -5.70 -3.15 13.21
C LYS A 3 -5.62 -2.95 11.69
N ASN A 4 -5.97 -3.96 10.90
CA ASN A 4 -5.96 -3.88 9.43
C ASN A 4 -7.15 -3.08 8.92
N LEU A 5 -8.32 -3.22 9.57
CA LEU A 5 -9.50 -2.39 9.29
C LEU A 5 -9.20 -0.90 9.53
N LYS A 6 -8.52 -0.57 10.63
CA LYS A 6 -8.11 0.82 10.91
C LYS A 6 -7.21 1.40 9.81
N LEU A 7 -6.24 0.62 9.32
CA LEU A 7 -5.35 1.03 8.22
C LEU A 7 -6.13 1.25 6.91
N PHE A 8 -7.09 0.37 6.63
CA PHE A 8 -7.96 0.51 5.47
C PHE A 8 -8.84 1.77 5.53
N CYS A 9 -9.47 2.02 6.68
CA CYS A 9 -10.23 3.25 6.90
C CYS A 9 -9.34 4.50 6.80
N LEU A 10 -8.09 4.42 7.28
CA LEU A 10 -7.12 5.49 7.12
C LEU A 10 -6.83 5.78 5.65
N SER A 11 -6.62 4.74 4.81
CA SER A 11 -6.41 4.93 3.36
C SER A 11 -7.62 5.57 2.66
N ILE A 12 -8.84 5.18 3.03
CA ILE A 12 -10.06 5.83 2.53
C ILE A 12 -10.11 7.29 2.97
N GLY A 13 -9.80 7.57 4.25
CA GLY A 13 -9.71 8.93 4.77
C GLY A 13 -8.69 9.78 4.02
N THR A 14 -7.53 9.23 3.68
CA THR A 14 -6.52 9.94 2.87
C THR A 14 -7.00 10.20 1.44
N LEU A 15 -7.72 9.27 0.82
CA LEU A 15 -8.34 9.49 -0.50
C LEU A 15 -9.36 10.63 -0.47
N LEU A 16 -10.22 10.64 0.55
CA LEU A 16 -11.21 11.70 0.74
C LEU A 16 -10.54 13.05 0.99
N LEU A 17 -9.45 13.08 1.75
CA LEU A 17 -8.67 14.30 2.00
C LEU A 17 -8.01 14.81 0.72
N ILE A 18 -7.42 13.93 -0.10
CA ILE A 18 -6.87 14.30 -1.42
C ILE A 18 -7.97 14.88 -2.31
N TYR A 19 -9.14 14.23 -2.34
CA TYR A 19 -10.29 14.70 -3.11
C TYR A 19 -10.74 16.10 -2.68
N LEU A 20 -10.84 16.36 -1.37
CA LEU A 20 -11.16 17.70 -0.85
C LEU A 20 -10.09 18.73 -1.25
N ILE A 21 -8.80 18.39 -1.14
CA ILE A 21 -7.72 19.29 -1.57
C ILE A 21 -7.85 19.63 -3.06
N THR A 22 -8.20 18.66 -3.92
CA THR A 22 -8.38 18.88 -5.36
C THR A 22 -9.61 19.72 -5.70
N ILE A 23 -10.53 19.94 -4.77
CA ILE A 23 -11.62 20.91 -4.94
C ILE A 23 -11.08 22.34 -4.71
N PHE A 24 -10.22 22.52 -3.71
CA PHE A 24 -9.64 23.83 -3.38
C PHE A 24 -8.43 24.20 -4.23
N THR A 25 -7.85 23.23 -4.93
CA THR A 25 -6.67 23.41 -5.79
C THR A 25 -7.02 23.05 -7.22
N ASN A 26 -6.39 23.67 -8.21
CA ASN A 26 -6.58 23.31 -9.63
C ASN A 26 -5.84 22.02 -10.03
N PHE A 27 -5.58 21.12 -9.07
CA PHE A 27 -4.90 19.86 -9.35
C PHE A 27 -5.88 18.78 -9.80
N ASP A 28 -5.43 17.99 -10.78
CA ASP A 28 -6.19 16.86 -11.28
C ASP A 28 -6.09 15.67 -10.30
N PHE A 29 -7.22 15.34 -9.68
CA PHE A 29 -7.35 14.23 -8.75
C PHE A 29 -6.81 12.92 -9.32
N LEU A 30 -7.18 12.58 -10.56
CA LEU A 30 -6.78 11.30 -11.16
C LEU A 30 -5.27 11.25 -11.41
N LYS A 31 -4.64 12.37 -11.80
CA LYS A 31 -3.17 12.42 -11.93
C LYS A 31 -2.46 12.18 -10.60
N ILE A 32 -2.99 12.74 -9.50
CA ILE A 32 -2.45 12.51 -8.16
C ILE A 32 -2.60 11.04 -7.77
N ILE A 33 -3.80 10.47 -7.91
CA ILE A 33 -4.05 9.06 -7.57
C ILE A 33 -3.20 8.12 -8.41
N ASN A 34 -3.03 8.40 -9.70
CA ASN A 34 -2.18 7.60 -10.59
C ASN A 34 -0.71 7.64 -10.12
N SER A 35 -0.19 8.83 -9.84
CA SER A 35 1.19 9.00 -9.36
C SER A 35 1.45 8.28 -8.03
N LEU A 36 0.50 8.40 -7.09
CA LEU A 36 0.57 7.69 -5.80
C LEU A 36 0.48 6.17 -5.97
N SER A 37 -0.39 5.69 -6.86
CA SER A 37 -0.55 4.27 -7.13
C SER A 37 0.72 3.67 -7.75
N VAL A 38 1.39 4.38 -8.65
CA VAL A 38 2.69 3.97 -9.20
C VAL A 38 3.72 3.88 -8.07
N ALA A 39 3.82 4.89 -7.21
CA ALA A 39 4.75 4.87 -6.07
C ALA A 39 4.48 3.70 -5.10
N LEU A 40 3.21 3.44 -4.79
CA LEU A 40 2.79 2.32 -3.95
C LEU A 40 3.09 0.96 -4.60
N THR A 41 2.98 0.87 -5.93
CA THR A 41 3.31 -0.33 -6.69
C THR A 41 4.80 -0.61 -6.64
N VAL A 42 5.63 0.41 -6.86
CA VAL A 42 7.10 0.29 -6.74
C VAL A 42 7.49 -0.16 -5.33
N LEU A 43 6.91 0.44 -4.29
CA LEU A 43 7.13 0.01 -2.90
C LEU A 43 6.71 -1.45 -2.68
N ALA A 44 5.54 -1.85 -3.19
CA ALA A 44 5.06 -3.22 -3.09
C ALA A 44 5.99 -4.22 -3.78
N ILE A 45 6.54 -3.88 -4.95
CA ILE A 45 7.50 -4.73 -5.68
C ILE A 45 8.81 -4.86 -4.89
N ILE A 46 9.36 -3.77 -4.36
CA ILE A 46 10.59 -3.79 -3.55
C ILE A 46 10.39 -4.69 -2.32
N LEU A 47 9.25 -4.53 -1.63
CA LEU A 47 8.91 -5.32 -0.45
C LEU A 47 8.64 -6.78 -0.78
N SER A 48 7.99 -7.05 -1.92
CA SER A 48 7.79 -8.40 -2.44
C SER A 48 9.13 -9.07 -2.74
N GLY A 49 10.04 -8.40 -3.46
CA GLY A 49 11.38 -8.92 -3.72
C GLY A 49 12.19 -9.18 -2.45
N ALA A 50 12.09 -8.29 -1.46
CA ALA A 50 12.70 -8.49 -0.15
C ALA A 50 12.08 -9.66 0.62
N ALA A 51 10.79 -9.95 0.42
CA ALA A 51 10.09 -11.06 1.05
C ALA A 51 10.23 -12.40 0.29
N VAL A 52 10.48 -12.39 -1.02
CA VAL A 52 10.47 -13.61 -1.87
C VAL A 52 11.82 -14.32 -1.92
N SER A 53 12.91 -13.70 -1.46
CA SER A 53 14.19 -14.42 -1.31
C SER A 53 14.07 -15.47 -0.20
N GLY A 54 13.62 -16.67 -0.59
CA GLY A 54 13.33 -17.78 0.31
C GLY A 54 14.53 -18.19 1.15
N ASP A 55 15.74 -18.08 0.60
CA ASP A 55 16.98 -18.37 1.33
C ASP A 55 17.28 -17.30 2.38
N ARG A 56 17.05 -16.01 2.07
CA ARG A 56 17.13 -14.94 3.06
C ARG A 56 16.05 -15.05 4.13
N GLN A 57 14.81 -15.39 3.74
CA GLN A 57 13.72 -15.58 4.70
C GLN A 57 14.01 -16.76 5.63
N ARG A 58 14.48 -17.89 5.09
CA ARG A 58 14.86 -19.07 5.89
C ARG A 58 16.04 -18.74 6.81
N GLY A 59 17.11 -18.14 6.26
CA GLY A 59 18.28 -17.73 7.04
C GLY A 59 17.93 -16.75 8.16
N ASN A 60 17.14 -15.71 7.87
CA ASN A 60 16.68 -14.76 8.87
C ASN A 60 15.69 -15.39 9.86
N TYR A 61 14.88 -16.36 9.45
CA TYR A 61 13.98 -17.05 10.36
C TYR A 61 14.73 -17.89 11.39
N TYR A 62 15.80 -18.60 10.97
CA TYR A 62 16.64 -19.36 11.88
C TYR A 62 17.50 -18.47 12.79
N ALA A 63 17.90 -17.27 12.33
CA ALA A 63 18.65 -16.32 13.14
C ALA A 63 17.75 -15.50 14.10
N ASN A 64 16.62 -15.01 13.62
CA ASN A 64 15.65 -14.23 14.38
C ASN A 64 14.20 -14.38 13.82
N PRO A 65 13.42 -15.35 14.30
CA PRO A 65 12.10 -15.65 13.76
C PRO A 65 11.08 -14.53 14.02
N LYS A 66 11.22 -13.79 15.14
CA LYS A 66 10.30 -12.71 15.50
C LYS A 66 10.43 -11.53 14.55
N GLU A 67 11.65 -11.13 14.20
CA GLU A 67 11.89 -10.02 13.27
C GLU A 67 11.46 -10.35 11.84
N THR A 68 11.74 -11.58 11.40
CA THR A 68 11.34 -12.06 10.07
C THR A 68 9.83 -12.03 9.90
N THR A 69 9.09 -12.54 10.89
CA THR A 69 7.61 -12.54 10.86
C THR A 69 7.04 -11.12 10.90
N ASN A 70 7.64 -10.23 11.72
CA ASN A 70 7.23 -8.83 11.78
C ASN A 70 7.48 -8.07 10.48
N SER A 71 8.56 -8.37 9.76
CA SER A 71 8.87 -7.78 8.45
C SER A 71 7.82 -8.13 7.40
N VAL A 72 7.43 -9.40 7.31
CA VAL A 72 6.38 -9.88 6.40
C VAL A 72 5.04 -9.21 6.72
N LEU A 73 4.68 -9.13 8.01
CA LEU A 73 3.45 -8.47 8.47
C LEU A 73 3.45 -6.96 8.25
N ARG A 74 4.61 -6.28 8.20
CA ARG A 74 4.70 -4.86 7.84
C ARG A 74 4.50 -4.68 6.34
N SER A 75 5.08 -5.55 5.53
CA SER A 75 4.95 -5.51 4.07
C SER A 75 3.50 -5.69 3.62
N SER A 76 2.74 -6.58 4.26
CA SER A 76 1.32 -6.78 3.94
C SER A 76 0.43 -5.57 4.28
N LYS A 77 0.81 -4.74 5.27
CA LYS A 77 0.06 -3.53 5.63
C LYS A 77 0.10 -2.48 4.51
N ILE A 78 1.21 -2.41 3.77
CA ILE A 78 1.34 -1.46 2.66
C ILE A 78 0.39 -1.84 1.52
N LEU A 79 0.22 -3.13 1.25
CA LEU A 79 -0.78 -3.62 0.29
C LEU A 79 -2.20 -3.26 0.72
N ILE A 80 -2.55 -3.45 1.99
CA ILE A 80 -3.88 -3.10 2.52
C ILE A 80 -4.15 -1.60 2.38
N PHE A 81 -3.15 -0.75 2.67
CA PHE A 81 -3.27 0.69 2.54
C PHE A 81 -3.37 1.15 1.06
N ALA A 82 -2.65 0.49 0.16
CA ALA A 82 -2.66 0.82 -1.26
C ALA A 82 -3.95 0.41 -1.98
N PHE A 83 -4.66 -0.60 -1.46
CA PHE A 83 -5.80 -1.21 -2.13
C PHE A 83 -6.90 -0.22 -2.56
N PRO A 84 -7.35 0.74 -1.72
CA PRO A 84 -8.36 1.71 -2.14
C PRO A 84 -7.94 2.58 -3.34
N PHE A 85 -6.65 2.94 -3.44
CA PHE A 85 -6.13 3.74 -4.55
C PHE A 85 -6.21 2.96 -5.87
N TYR A 86 -5.83 1.68 -5.83
CA TYR A 86 -5.97 0.79 -6.99
C TYR A 86 -7.43 0.58 -7.38
N LEU A 87 -8.32 0.45 -6.39
CA LEU A 87 -9.76 0.32 -6.65
C LEU A 87 -10.31 1.57 -7.35
N THR A 88 -9.88 2.77 -6.94
CA THR A 88 -10.27 4.03 -7.59
C THR A 88 -9.82 4.08 -9.05
N LEU A 89 -8.57 3.68 -9.34
CA LEU A 89 -8.08 3.62 -10.72
C LEU A 89 -8.79 2.57 -11.56
N LEU A 90 -9.01 1.37 -10.99
CA LEU A 90 -9.73 0.29 -11.67
C LEU A 90 -11.15 0.74 -12.04
N PHE A 91 -11.85 1.38 -11.11
CA PHE A 91 -13.19 1.91 -11.37
C PHE A 91 -13.17 2.92 -12.51
N LYS A 92 -12.20 3.85 -12.53
CA LYS A 92 -12.05 4.83 -13.62
C LYS A 92 -11.67 4.22 -14.97
N TYR A 93 -10.97 3.08 -14.96
CA TYR A 93 -10.63 2.37 -16.20
C TYR A 93 -11.84 1.63 -16.78
N LEU A 94 -12.70 1.09 -15.91
CA LEU A 94 -13.88 0.33 -16.31
C LEU A 94 -15.09 1.22 -16.70
N PHE A 95 -15.20 2.41 -16.11
CA PHE A 95 -16.28 3.38 -16.31
C PHE A 95 -15.74 4.76 -16.67
#